data_AF-A0A5J6WTQ1-F1
#
_entry.id   AF-A0A5J6WTQ1-F1
#
_cell.length_a   1.000
_cell.length_b   1.000
_cell.length_c   1.000
_cell.angle_alpha   90.00
_cell.angle_beta   90.00
_cell.angle_gamma   90.00
#
_symmetry.space_group_name_H-M   'P 1'
#
loop_
_entity.id
_entity.type
_entity.pdbx_description
1 polymer ?
#
loop_
_entity_poly.entity_id
_entity_poly.type
_entity_poly.pdbx_seq_one_letter_code
_entity_poly.pdbx_strand_id
1 'polypeptide(L)'
;MFQFEAIAPSGAKARIQIQALDWGQSGPVRFECDDDALAVLLLSECRCDAVGYFNLLAGSKPLYVEQWLEYLKESGKLESVTLSHPTPDNAGYLALAGLDDEQFAGLLTTLYKVAGFNRLQINRYLKHRGNPAMLATRYDKEELERYRLLNEVILTLLRRRTHLSSDT
;
A
#
# COMPACT_ATOMS: atom_id res chain seq x y z
N MET A 1 4.33 -1.19 -0.88
CA MET A 1 3.10 -1.87 -0.45
C MET A 1 2.83 -1.60 1.02
N PHE A 2 1.59 -1.37 1.40
CA PHE A 2 1.15 -1.25 2.78
C PHE A 2 0.17 -2.37 3.07
N GLN A 3 0.34 -3.08 4.18
CA GLN A 3 -0.55 -4.17 4.56
C GLN A 3 -1.12 -3.90 5.94
N PHE A 4 -2.44 -3.78 5.99
CA PHE A 4 -3.22 -3.66 7.20
C PHE A 4 -3.85 -5.02 7.50
N GLU A 5 -3.75 -5.45 8.74
CA GLU A 5 -4.50 -6.58 9.28
C GLU A 5 -5.44 -6.05 10.37
N ALA A 6 -6.73 -6.32 10.22
CA ALA A 6 -7.77 -5.92 11.14
C ALA A 6 -8.39 -7.16 11.79
N ILE A 7 -8.57 -7.11 13.11
CA ILE A 7 -9.20 -8.18 13.89
C ILE A 7 -10.45 -7.60 14.55
N ALA A 8 -11.60 -8.22 14.33
CA ALA A 8 -12.85 -7.88 14.98
C ALA A 8 -12.92 -8.48 16.40
N PRO A 9 -13.77 -7.95 17.30
CA PRO A 9 -13.98 -8.54 18.63
C PRO A 9 -14.46 -10.00 18.62
N SER A 10 -15.04 -10.47 17.52
CA SER A 10 -15.42 -11.87 17.32
C SER A 10 -14.22 -12.79 17.01
N GLY A 11 -13.04 -12.23 16.76
CA GLY A 11 -11.85 -12.93 16.27
C GLY A 11 -11.77 -13.03 14.74
N ALA A 12 -12.78 -12.55 14.00
CA ALA A 12 -12.76 -12.47 12.55
C ALA A 12 -11.63 -11.55 12.05
N LYS A 13 -11.09 -11.84 10.87
CA LYS A 13 -9.88 -11.22 10.33
C LYS A 13 -10.09 -10.71 8.91
N ALA A 14 -9.52 -9.54 8.67
CA ALA A 14 -9.42 -8.97 7.34
C ALA A 14 -8.00 -8.50 7.06
N ARG A 15 -7.62 -8.55 5.79
CA ARG A 15 -6.37 -8.04 5.26
C ARG A 15 -6.66 -7.05 4.13
N ILE A 16 -6.03 -5.88 4.23
CA ILE A 16 -6.10 -4.82 3.22
C ILE A 16 -4.67 -4.52 2.77
N GLN A 17 -4.39 -4.74 1.49
CA GLN A 17 -3.08 -4.47 0.90
C GLN A 17 -3.21 -3.35 -0.11
N ILE A 18 -2.34 -2.34 -0.02
CA ILE A 18 -2.32 -1.19 -0.91
C ILE A 18 -0.95 -1.10 -1.57
N GLN A 19 -0.92 -1.18 -2.89
CA GLN A 19 0.33 -1.08 -3.63
C GLN A 19 0.73 0.39 -3.84
N ALA A 20 1.45 0.95 -2.88
CA ALA A 20 2.05 2.29 -2.95
C ALA A 20 3.46 2.32 -2.32
N LEU A 21 4.32 3.22 -2.80
CA LEU A 21 5.61 3.54 -2.18
C LEU A 21 5.49 4.63 -1.11
N ASP A 22 4.56 5.58 -1.27
CA ASP A 22 4.35 6.70 -0.36
C ASP A 22 3.00 6.57 0.35
N TRP A 23 2.95 6.97 1.63
CA TRP A 23 1.75 6.94 2.47
C TRP A 23 0.60 7.79 1.92
N GLY A 24 0.93 8.89 1.25
CA GLY A 24 -0.02 9.84 0.67
C GLY A 24 -0.41 9.55 -0.77
N GLN A 25 0.12 8.48 -1.38
CA GLN A 25 -0.19 8.12 -2.77
C GLN A 25 -1.24 7.02 -2.84
N SER A 26 -2.19 7.19 -3.78
CA SER A 26 -3.20 6.18 -4.03
C SER A 26 -2.59 5.01 -4.78
N GLY A 27 -3.04 3.80 -4.49
CA GLY A 27 -2.63 2.59 -5.17
C GLY A 27 -3.75 1.55 -5.26
N PRO A 28 -3.60 0.54 -6.13
CA PRO A 28 -4.49 -0.61 -6.18
C PRO A 28 -4.63 -1.26 -4.81
N VAL A 29 -5.86 -1.68 -4.48
CA VAL A 29 -6.18 -2.34 -3.21
C VAL A 29 -6.54 -3.80 -3.45
N ARG A 30 -5.96 -4.69 -2.66
CA ARG A 30 -6.40 -6.08 -2.51
C ARG A 30 -7.02 -6.25 -1.12
N PHE A 31 -8.21 -6.83 -1.09
CA PHE A 31 -9.01 -7.01 0.12
C PHE A 31 -9.32 -8.50 0.29
N GLU A 32 -9.07 -9.03 1.49
CA GLU A 32 -9.37 -10.40 1.89
C GLU A 32 -10.02 -10.35 3.27
N CYS A 33 -11.10 -11.10 3.50
CA CYS A 33 -11.83 -11.14 4.77
C CYS A 33 -12.44 -12.53 4.95
N ASP A 34 -12.42 -13.05 6.18
CA ASP A 34 -12.97 -14.38 6.50
C ASP A 34 -14.40 -14.33 7.05
N ASP A 35 -14.97 -13.14 7.23
CA ASP A 35 -16.31 -12.91 7.77
C ASP A 35 -17.07 -11.82 6.99
N ASP A 36 -18.34 -12.09 6.70
CA ASP A 36 -19.18 -11.19 5.89
C ASP A 36 -19.53 -9.90 6.63
N ALA A 37 -19.82 -9.97 7.94
CA ALA A 37 -20.20 -8.80 8.72
C ALA A 37 -19.01 -7.83 8.86
N LEU A 38 -17.81 -8.37 9.09
CA LEU A 38 -16.58 -7.60 9.08
C LEU A 38 -16.29 -7.04 7.68
N ALA A 39 -16.50 -7.81 6.62
CA ALA A 39 -16.30 -7.32 5.26
C ALA A 39 -17.21 -6.13 4.94
N VAL A 40 -18.51 -6.23 5.27
CA VAL A 40 -19.47 -5.14 5.10
C VAL A 40 -19.04 -3.92 5.92
N LEU A 41 -18.66 -4.11 7.18
CA LEU A 41 -18.19 -3.02 8.03
C LEU A 41 -16.99 -2.29 7.41
N LEU A 42 -15.99 -3.03 6.92
CA LEU A 42 -14.75 -2.45 6.41
C LEU A 42 -14.91 -1.76 5.06
N LEU A 43 -15.88 -2.21 4.24
CA LEU A 43 -16.15 -1.71 2.89
C LEU A 43 -17.26 -0.64 2.85
N SER A 44 -17.99 -0.45 3.94
CA SER A 44 -19.10 0.51 4.01
C SER A 44 -18.66 1.81 4.65
N GLU A 45 -19.14 2.92 4.08
CA GLU A 45 -18.99 4.24 4.67
C GLU A 45 -17.54 4.60 5.07
N CYS A 46 -16.53 4.14 4.32
CA CYS A 46 -15.14 4.39 4.67
C CYS A 46 -14.88 5.91 4.78
N ARG A 47 -14.33 6.36 5.92
CA ARG A 47 -14.12 7.79 6.19
C ARG A 47 -12.68 8.13 6.55
N CYS A 48 -12.29 9.34 6.18
CA CYS A 48 -10.99 9.94 6.46
C CYS A 48 -11.19 11.45 6.69
N ASP A 49 -10.50 12.02 7.67
CA ASP A 49 -10.65 13.44 8.04
C ASP A 49 -10.33 14.40 6.88
N ALA A 50 -9.44 14.00 5.97
CA ALA A 50 -8.99 14.85 4.88
C ALA A 50 -9.98 14.96 3.71
N VAL A 51 -10.84 13.95 3.48
CA VAL A 51 -11.69 13.87 2.28
C VAL A 51 -13.14 13.47 2.56
N GLY A 52 -13.50 13.22 3.83
CA GLY A 52 -14.80 12.67 4.17
C GLY A 52 -14.88 11.20 3.76
N TYR A 53 -15.75 10.85 2.82
CA TYR A 53 -15.93 9.48 2.37
C TYR A 53 -15.00 9.11 1.22
N PHE A 54 -14.54 7.86 1.18
CA PHE A 54 -13.74 7.33 0.08
C PHE A 54 -14.13 5.90 -0.30
N ASN A 55 -13.86 5.52 -1.54
CA ASN A 55 -14.05 4.15 -2.02
C ASN A 55 -12.76 3.35 -1.81
N LEU A 56 -12.80 2.34 -0.93
CA LEU A 56 -11.62 1.53 -0.62
C LEU A 56 -11.15 0.71 -1.83
N LEU A 57 -12.07 0.00 -2.49
CA LEU A 57 -11.73 -0.93 -3.59
C LEU A 57 -11.41 -0.24 -4.92
N ALA A 58 -11.79 1.03 -5.10
CA ALA A 58 -11.47 1.79 -6.31
C ALA A 58 -9.99 2.20 -6.39
N GLY A 59 -9.20 1.90 -5.36
CA GLY A 59 -7.86 2.42 -5.15
C GLY A 59 -7.88 3.51 -4.08
N SER A 60 -7.04 3.36 -3.06
CA SER A 60 -7.02 4.27 -1.92
C SER A 60 -5.60 4.58 -1.46
N LYS A 61 -5.47 5.62 -0.63
CA LYS A 61 -4.22 5.98 0.03
C LYS A 61 -4.08 5.17 1.33
N PRO A 62 -2.87 4.70 1.66
CA PRO A 62 -2.57 4.13 2.98
C PRO A 62 -3.04 5.01 4.14
N LEU A 63 -2.83 6.32 4.04
CA LEU A 63 -3.30 7.28 5.03
C LEU A 63 -4.80 7.21 5.30
N TYR A 64 -5.61 7.11 4.23
CA TYR A 64 -7.06 7.13 4.38
C TYR A 64 -7.55 5.85 5.04
N VAL A 65 -6.94 4.72 4.70
CA VAL A 65 -7.28 3.41 5.28
C VAL A 65 -6.82 3.33 6.73
N GLU A 66 -5.64 3.83 7.09
CA GLU A 66 -5.20 3.88 8.49
C GLU A 66 -6.17 4.68 9.37
N GLN A 67 -6.50 5.90 8.96
CA GLN A 67 -7.43 6.75 9.73
C GLN A 67 -8.80 6.09 9.87
N TRP A 68 -9.29 5.43 8.82
CA TRP A 68 -10.55 4.68 8.87
C TRP A 68 -10.49 3.53 9.88
N LEU A 69 -9.42 2.72 9.84
CA LEU A 69 -9.25 1.57 10.72
C LEU A 69 -9.01 2.00 12.18
N GLU A 70 -8.30 3.10 12.40
CA GLU A 70 -8.14 3.70 13.73
C GLU A 70 -9.49 4.14 14.30
N TYR A 71 -10.30 4.85 13.51
CA TYR A 71 -11.65 5.22 13.93
C TYR A 71 -12.52 4.00 14.29
N LEU A 72 -12.47 2.94 13.49
CA LEU A 72 -13.21 1.71 13.78
C LEU A 72 -12.72 1.02 15.06
N LYS A 73 -11.42 1.06 15.34
CA LYS A 73 -10.83 0.54 16.57
C LYS A 73 -11.25 1.37 17.78
N GLU A 74 -11.16 2.70 17.69
CA GLU A 74 -11.55 3.63 18.76
C GLU A 74 -13.05 3.55 19.09
N SER A 75 -13.88 3.28 18.09
CA SER A 75 -15.32 3.05 18.26
C SER A 75 -15.68 1.62 18.74
N GLY A 76 -14.67 0.78 19.03
CA GLY A 76 -14.86 -0.58 19.54
C GLY A 76 -15.37 -1.59 18.51
N LYS A 77 -15.40 -1.21 17.22
CA LYS A 77 -15.82 -2.09 16.12
C LYS A 77 -14.70 -3.02 15.64
N LEU A 78 -13.45 -2.66 15.92
CA LEU A 78 -12.28 -3.51 15.78
C LEU A 78 -11.58 -3.68 17.12
N GLU A 79 -11.09 -4.89 17.38
CA GLU A 79 -10.27 -5.19 18.55
C GLU A 79 -8.84 -4.70 18.33
N SER A 80 -8.27 -5.01 17.15
CA SER A 80 -6.90 -4.59 16.82
C SER A 80 -6.71 -4.33 15.33
N VAL A 81 -5.73 -3.47 15.05
CA VAL A 81 -5.26 -3.14 13.71
C VAL A 81 -3.74 -3.17 13.73
N THR A 82 -3.14 -3.89 12.80
CA THR A 82 -1.69 -3.99 12.64
C THR A 82 -1.31 -3.50 11.25
N LEU A 83 -0.39 -2.54 11.19
CA LEU A 83 0.23 -2.09 9.95
C LEU A 83 1.59 -2.77 9.78
N SER A 84 1.82 -3.35 8.61
CA SER A 84 3.10 -3.88 8.20
C SER A 84 3.55 -3.29 6.87
N HIS A 85 4.87 -3.27 6.69
CA HIS A 85 5.53 -2.70 5.52
C HIS A 85 6.38 -3.75 4.82
N PRO A 86 5.79 -4.69 4.05
CA PRO A 86 6.59 -5.62 3.27
C PRO A 86 7.58 -4.85 2.37
N THR A 87 8.83 -5.32 2.33
CA THR A 87 9.94 -4.80 1.55
C THR A 87 10.45 -5.87 0.60
N PRO A 88 11.24 -5.50 -0.43
CA PRO A 88 11.87 -6.46 -1.34
C PRO A 88 12.76 -7.52 -0.67
N ASP A 89 13.16 -7.31 0.59
CA ASP A 89 13.95 -8.27 1.35
C ASP A 89 13.07 -9.33 2.05
N ASN A 90 11.74 -9.14 2.11
CA ASN A 90 10.83 -10.16 2.60
C ASN A 90 10.65 -11.28 1.56
N ALA A 91 10.71 -12.54 2.01
CA ALA A 91 10.40 -13.68 1.16
C ALA A 91 8.98 -13.55 0.57
N GLY A 92 8.85 -13.83 -0.73
CA GLY A 92 7.56 -13.72 -1.43
C GLY A 92 7.08 -12.31 -1.72
N TYR A 93 7.87 -11.25 -1.45
CA TYR A 93 7.49 -9.86 -1.73
C TYR A 93 7.02 -9.62 -3.16
N LEU A 94 7.72 -10.20 -4.15
CA LEU A 94 7.35 -10.05 -5.55
C LEU A 94 5.96 -10.65 -5.83
N ALA A 95 5.68 -11.86 -5.34
CA ALA A 95 4.36 -12.46 -5.46
C ALA A 95 3.28 -11.61 -4.78
N LEU A 96 3.53 -11.13 -3.56
CA LEU A 96 2.60 -10.29 -2.82
C LEU A 96 2.33 -8.95 -3.52
N ALA A 97 3.36 -8.34 -4.11
CA ALA A 97 3.24 -7.08 -4.83
C ALA A 97 2.64 -7.25 -6.24
N GLY A 98 2.37 -8.48 -6.68
CA GLY A 98 1.97 -8.77 -8.05
C GLY A 98 3.08 -8.43 -9.05
N LEU A 99 4.31 -8.83 -8.75
CA LEU A 99 5.53 -8.59 -9.52
C LEU A 99 6.34 -9.89 -9.70
N ASP A 100 5.70 -11.05 -9.61
CA ASP A 100 6.32 -12.38 -9.80
C ASP A 100 6.65 -12.72 -11.27
N ASP A 101 6.35 -11.81 -12.19
CA ASP A 101 6.75 -11.87 -13.58
C ASP A 101 8.23 -11.50 -13.73
N GLU A 102 9.03 -12.44 -14.23
CA GLU A 102 10.48 -12.31 -14.44
C GLU A 102 10.84 -11.11 -15.34
N GLN A 103 10.00 -10.79 -16.34
CA GLN A 103 10.21 -9.63 -17.22
C GLN A 103 10.00 -8.32 -16.45
N PHE A 104 9.01 -8.31 -15.57
CA PHE A 104 8.66 -7.14 -14.79
C PHE A 104 9.69 -6.87 -13.68
N ALA A 105 10.21 -7.92 -13.05
CA ALA A 105 11.33 -7.83 -12.11
C ALA A 105 12.61 -7.30 -12.80
N GLY A 106 12.88 -7.75 -14.03
CA GLY A 106 13.97 -7.23 -14.86
C GLY A 106 13.81 -5.76 -15.23
N LEU A 107 12.59 -5.35 -15.62
CA LEU A 107 12.27 -3.96 -15.95
C LEU A 107 12.42 -3.04 -14.73
N LEU A 108 11.92 -3.46 -13.56
CA LEU A 108 12.04 -2.70 -12.33
C LEU A 108 13.51 -2.52 -11.91
N THR A 109 14.32 -3.57 -12.06
CA THR A 109 15.77 -3.51 -11.82
C THR A 109 16.45 -2.51 -12.75
N THR A 110 16.05 -2.48 -14.02
CA THR A 110 16.57 -1.54 -15.01
C THR A 110 16.16 -0.11 -14.70
N LEU A 111 14.91 0.09 -14.28
CA LEU A 111 14.38 1.39 -13.87
C LEU A 111 15.16 1.95 -12.68
N TYR A 112 15.44 1.13 -11.65
CA TYR A 112 16.24 1.56 -10.51
C TYR A 112 17.64 2.00 -10.93
N LYS A 113 18.29 1.27 -11.86
CA LYS A 113 19.60 1.65 -12.41
C LYS A 113 19.54 2.99 -13.15
N VAL A 114 18.59 3.17 -14.07
CA VAL A 114 18.44 4.40 -14.88
C VAL A 114 18.12 5.60 -13.99
N ALA A 115 17.23 5.42 -13.01
CA ALA A 115 16.85 6.47 -12.07
C ALA A 115 17.89 6.73 -10.98
N GLY A 116 19.02 5.99 -10.96
CA GLY A 116 20.10 6.16 -10.00
C GLY A 116 19.72 5.80 -8.56
N PHE A 117 18.72 4.93 -8.37
CA PHE A 117 18.37 4.40 -7.05
C PHE A 117 19.23 3.18 -6.74
N ASN A 118 19.97 3.21 -5.64
CA ASN A 118 20.56 2.00 -5.09
C ASN A 118 19.59 1.30 -4.11
N ARG A 119 19.80 0.00 -3.92
CA ARG A 119 18.92 -0.83 -3.07
C ARG A 119 18.85 -0.34 -1.61
N LEU A 120 19.94 0.24 -1.10
CA LEU A 120 20.01 0.78 0.26
C LEU A 120 19.15 2.03 0.43
N GLN A 121 19.13 2.93 -0.56
CA GLN A 121 18.29 4.13 -0.58
C GLN A 121 16.81 3.76 -0.58
N ILE A 122 16.41 2.83 -1.48
CA ILE A 122 15.04 2.31 -1.54
C ILE A 122 14.66 1.70 -0.20
N ASN A 123 15.48 0.83 0.38
CA ASN A 123 15.19 0.19 1.66
C ASN A 123 15.07 1.19 2.82
N ARG A 124 15.93 2.21 2.89
CA ARG A 124 15.86 3.26 3.91
C ARG A 124 14.58 4.09 3.78
N TYR A 125 14.22 4.49 2.57
CA TYR A 125 12.99 5.22 2.31
C TYR A 125 11.77 4.37 2.69
N LEU A 126 11.73 3.14 2.19
CA LEU A 126 10.68 2.17 2.46
C LEU A 126 10.51 1.90 3.97
N LYS A 127 11.56 1.94 4.77
CA LYS A 127 11.47 1.76 6.23
C LYS A 127 10.69 2.88 6.93
N HIS A 128 10.73 4.09 6.39
CA HIS A 128 10.18 5.30 7.03
C HIS A 128 8.99 5.88 6.29
N ARG A 129 8.54 5.23 5.21
CA ARG A 129 7.50 5.71 4.30
C ARG A 129 6.15 6.00 4.97
N GLY A 130 5.84 5.35 6.10
CA GLY A 130 4.63 5.59 6.89
C GLY A 130 4.72 6.78 7.85
N ASN A 131 5.86 7.49 7.92
CA ASN A 131 6.03 8.64 8.79
C ASN A 131 6.42 9.89 7.96
N PRO A 132 5.42 10.67 7.49
CA PRO A 132 5.66 11.85 6.66
C PRO A 132 6.59 12.89 7.32
N ALA A 133 6.49 13.09 8.64
CA ALA A 133 7.34 14.03 9.37
C ALA A 133 8.82 13.56 9.38
N MET A 134 9.04 12.27 9.53
CA MET A 134 10.36 11.67 9.46
C MET A 134 10.94 11.70 8.04
N LEU A 135 10.10 11.54 7.02
CA LEU A 135 10.53 11.70 5.63
C LEU A 135 10.93 13.15 5.33
N ALA A 136 10.12 14.13 5.74
CA ALA A 136 10.37 15.55 5.51
C ALA A 136 11.63 16.09 6.20
N THR A 137 12.10 15.43 7.27
CA THR A 137 13.33 15.80 7.98
C THR A 137 14.58 15.10 7.44
N ARG A 138 14.43 13.96 6.74
CA ARG A 138 15.54 13.12 6.27
C ARG A 138 15.85 13.25 4.79
N TYR A 139 14.88 13.68 3.99
CA TYR A 139 14.98 13.80 2.54
C TYR A 139 14.58 15.21 2.13
N ASP A 140 15.27 15.75 1.13
CA ASP A 140 14.87 17.00 0.54
C ASP A 140 13.66 16.84 -0.40
N LYS A 141 13.15 17.96 -0.91
CA LYS A 141 11.97 17.99 -1.77
C LYS A 141 12.20 17.24 -3.10
N GLU A 142 13.40 17.32 -3.66
CA GLU A 142 13.73 16.71 -4.96
C GLU A 142 13.87 15.19 -4.83
N GLU A 143 14.49 14.71 -3.75
CA GLU A 143 14.59 13.29 -3.44
C GLU A 143 13.22 12.66 -3.20
N LEU A 144 12.35 13.32 -2.43
CA LEU A 144 10.98 12.85 -2.21
C LEU A 144 10.20 12.77 -3.52
N GLU A 145 10.36 13.74 -4.41
CA GLU A 145 9.71 13.73 -5.71
C GLU A 145 10.20 12.58 -6.60
N ARG A 146 11.49 12.26 -6.55
CA ARG A 146 12.01 11.08 -7.26
C ARG A 146 11.36 9.78 -6.79
N TYR A 147 11.13 9.60 -5.48
CA TYR A 147 10.42 8.41 -4.98
C TYR A 147 8.94 8.38 -5.40
N ARG A 148 8.29 9.54 -5.51
CA ARG A 148 6.91 9.64 -6.02
C ARG A 148 6.81 9.27 -7.49
N LEU A 149 7.73 9.77 -8.34
CA LEU A 149 7.82 9.39 -9.75
C LEU A 149 8.10 7.89 -9.91
N LEU A 150 8.96 7.33 -9.06
CA LEU A 150 9.20 5.89 -9.05
C LEU A 150 7.91 5.10 -8.76
N ASN A 151 7.09 5.57 -7.83
CA ASN A 151 5.80 4.95 -7.53
C ASN A 151 4.87 4.99 -8.75
N GLU A 152 4.79 6.15 -9.42
CA GLU A 152 3.95 6.32 -10.61
C GLU A 152 4.34 5.36 -11.73
N VAL A 153 5.64 5.15 -11.95
CA VAL A 153 6.11 4.17 -12.92
C VAL A 153 5.67 2.76 -12.52
N ILE A 154 5.90 2.35 -11.27
CA ILE A 154 5.48 1.02 -10.77
C ILE A 154 3.96 0.84 -10.96
N LEU A 155 3.17 1.83 -10.57
CA LEU A 155 1.71 1.81 -10.71
C LEU A 155 1.25 1.76 -12.18
N THR A 156 1.95 2.44 -13.07
CA THR A 156 1.65 2.43 -14.51
C THR A 156 1.92 1.06 -15.11
N LEU A 157 3.06 0.46 -14.75
CA LEU A 157 3.41 -0.87 -15.20
C LEU A 157 2.39 -1.91 -14.67
N LEU A 158 1.99 -1.80 -13.40
CA LEU A 158 1.04 -2.73 -12.78
C LEU A 158 -0.34 -2.67 -13.45
N ARG A 159 -0.82 -1.46 -13.74
CA ARG A 159 -2.07 -1.28 -14.49
C ARG A 159 -2.02 -1.92 -15.87
N ARG A 160 -0.91 -1.75 -16.60
CA ARG A 160 -0.73 -2.38 -17.91
C ARG A 160 -0.74 -3.91 -17.81
N ARG A 161 -0.15 -4.48 -16.77
CA ARG A 161 -0.19 -5.93 -16.52
C ARG A 161 -1.62 -6.43 -16.33
N THR A 162 -2.42 -5.78 -15.49
CA THR A 162 -3.82 -6.20 -15.28
C THR A 162 -4.66 -6.16 -16.56
N HIS A 163 -4.38 -5.22 -17.47
CA HIS A 163 -5.05 -5.19 -18.79
C HIS A 163 -4.56 -6.27 -19.75
N LEU A 164 -3.30 -6.71 -19.66
CA LEU A 164 -2.77 -7.80 -20.46
C LEU A 164 -3.28 -9.17 -20.01
N SER A 165 -3.64 -9.33 -18.74
CA SER A 165 -4.18 -10.57 -18.18
C SER A 165 -5.67 -10.80 -18.44
N SER A 166 -6.40 -9.80 -18.96
CA SER A 166 -7.83 -9.90 -19.25
C SER A 166 -8.17 -10.28 -20.71
N ASP A 167 -7.15 -10.42 -21.57
CA ASP A 167 -7.30 -10.76 -23.00
C ASP A 167 -7.02 -12.24 -23.33
N THR A 168 -6.99 -13.11 -22.31
CA THR A 168 -6.87 -14.58 -22.43
C THR A 168 -7.97 -15.27 -21.64
#